data_AF-A0A953YSS3-F1
#
_entry.id   AF-A0A953YSS3-F1
#
_cell.length_a   1.000
_cell.length_b   1.000
_cell.length_c   1.000
_cell.angle_alpha   90.00
_cell.angle_beta   90.00
_cell.angle_gamma   90.00
#
_symmetry.space_group_name_H-M   'P 1'
#
loop_
_entity.id
_entity.type
_entity.pdbx_description
1 polymer ?
#
loop_
_entity_poly.entity_id
_entity_poly.type
_entity_poly.pdbx_seq_one_letter_code
_entity_poly.pdbx_strand_id
1 'polypeptide(L)'
;MAKIVGGYATSHVPAIGVAIDQGLTQDPYWQPVFAGYEASRKWMAELKPDVAIVVYNDHATAFSLEIIPTFALGCAASYQPADEGWGARPVPVVEGHPDLAWHIAQSVILDEFDLTIVNSLEVDHGLTVPLSLAFGQPDAWPCPVIPLAVNVVQFPPPTGHRC
;
A
#
# COMPACT_ATOMS: atom_id res chain seq x y z
N MET A 1 -20.51 -9.67 -10.32
CA MET A 1 -19.97 -10.45 -9.19
C MET A 1 -18.48 -10.15 -9.14
N ALA A 2 -17.99 -9.55 -8.05
CA ALA A 2 -16.56 -9.33 -7.86
C ALA A 2 -15.90 -10.63 -7.36
N LYS A 3 -14.60 -10.80 -7.60
CA LYS A 3 -13.84 -12.00 -7.22
C LYS A 3 -12.49 -11.61 -6.62
N ILE A 4 -12.17 -12.17 -5.46
CA ILE A 4 -10.80 -12.14 -4.92
C ILE A 4 -9.99 -13.17 -5.70
N VAL A 5 -8.94 -12.72 -6.40
CA VAL A 5 -8.14 -13.57 -7.29
C VAL A 5 -6.84 -14.06 -6.66
N GLY A 6 -6.36 -13.41 -5.59
CA GLY A 6 -5.15 -13.81 -4.89
C GLY A 6 -4.85 -12.93 -3.67
N GLY A 7 -3.79 -13.28 -2.94
CA GLY A 7 -3.24 -12.49 -1.85
C GLY A 7 -1.71 -12.45 -1.96
N TYR A 8 -1.13 -11.31 -1.62
CA TYR A 8 0.31 -11.06 -1.69
C TYR A 8 0.76 -10.38 -0.39
N ALA A 9 1.74 -10.98 0.29
CA ALA A 9 2.33 -10.43 1.50
C ALA A 9 3.83 -10.19 1.27
N THR A 10 4.32 -9.03 1.70
CA THR A 10 5.69 -8.59 1.45
C THR A 10 6.14 -7.63 2.54
N SER A 11 7.46 -7.50 2.68
CA SER A 11 8.06 -6.41 3.44
C SER A 11 7.87 -5.08 2.71
N HIS A 12 7.75 -3.98 3.45
CA HIS A 12 7.69 -2.63 2.90
C HIS A 12 8.85 -1.72 3.33
N VAL A 13 9.94 -2.29 3.88
CA VAL A 13 11.06 -1.51 4.43
C VAL A 13 11.58 -0.48 3.42
N PRO A 14 11.76 0.81 3.81
CA PRO A 14 12.07 1.89 2.87
C PRO A 14 13.41 1.71 2.16
N ALA A 15 14.38 1.04 2.79
CA ALA A 15 15.68 0.73 2.19
C ALA A 15 15.57 -0.08 0.88
N ILE A 16 14.51 -0.91 0.74
CA ILE A 16 14.24 -1.64 -0.50
C ILE A 16 13.82 -0.68 -1.60
N GLY A 17 12.97 0.30 -1.29
CA GLY A 17 12.59 1.38 -2.21
C GLY A 17 13.81 2.15 -2.70
N VAL A 18 14.68 2.56 -1.78
CA VAL A 18 15.95 3.25 -2.11
C VAL A 18 16.82 2.40 -3.04
N ALA A 19 16.95 1.10 -2.77
CA ALA A 19 17.75 0.20 -3.62
C ALA A 19 17.19 0.08 -5.05
N ILE A 20 15.86 0.09 -5.21
CA ILE A 20 15.21 0.12 -6.52
C ILE A 20 15.49 1.47 -7.21
N ASP A 21 15.21 2.56 -6.52
CA ASP A 21 15.24 3.91 -7.09
C ASP A 21 16.68 4.33 -7.50
N GLN A 22 17.71 3.82 -6.81
CA GLN A 22 19.12 4.06 -7.11
C GLN A 22 19.77 3.01 -8.02
N GLY A 23 19.02 2.01 -8.50
CA GLY A 23 19.55 0.97 -9.40
C GLY A 23 20.51 -0.03 -8.73
N LEU A 24 20.45 -0.17 -7.41
CA LEU A 24 21.32 -1.04 -6.60
C LEU A 24 20.84 -2.49 -6.53
N THR A 25 19.80 -2.85 -7.29
CA THR A 25 19.14 -4.17 -7.20
C THR A 25 20.05 -5.35 -7.53
N GLN A 26 21.16 -5.11 -8.25
CA GLN A 26 22.15 -6.12 -8.63
C GLN A 26 23.36 -6.16 -7.69
N ASP A 27 23.45 -5.26 -6.70
CA ASP A 27 24.54 -5.27 -5.75
C ASP A 27 24.53 -6.57 -4.92
N PRO A 28 25.70 -7.11 -4.51
CA PRO A 28 25.78 -8.39 -3.80
C PRO A 28 24.91 -8.49 -2.55
N TYR A 29 24.69 -7.36 -1.86
CA TYR A 29 23.82 -7.30 -0.69
C TYR A 29 22.33 -7.46 -1.05
N TRP A 30 21.90 -6.85 -2.15
CA TRP A 30 20.50 -6.75 -2.55
C TRP A 30 20.05 -7.89 -3.47
N GLN A 31 20.97 -8.47 -4.23
CA GLN A 31 20.67 -9.51 -5.21
C GLN A 31 19.84 -10.67 -4.62
N PRO A 32 20.13 -11.22 -3.41
CA PRO A 32 19.31 -12.30 -2.84
C PRO A 32 17.87 -11.87 -2.54
N VAL A 33 17.66 -10.62 -2.14
CA VAL A 33 16.33 -10.08 -1.86
C VAL A 33 15.53 -10.02 -3.17
N PHE A 34 16.09 -9.42 -4.22
CA PHE A 34 15.37 -9.25 -5.49
C PHE A 34 15.18 -10.56 -6.25
N ALA A 35 16.12 -11.50 -6.16
CA ALA A 35 15.94 -12.86 -6.66
C ALA A 35 14.74 -13.56 -5.99
N GLY A 36 14.53 -13.33 -4.69
CA GLY A 36 13.37 -13.85 -3.95
C GLY A 36 12.01 -13.31 -4.44
N TYR A 37 11.98 -12.14 -5.07
CA TYR A 37 10.75 -11.53 -5.61
C TYR A 37 10.41 -11.96 -7.04
N GLU A 38 11.29 -12.66 -7.76
CA GLU A 38 11.06 -13.03 -9.17
C GLU A 38 9.79 -13.86 -9.36
N ALA A 39 9.57 -14.85 -8.50
CA ALA A 39 8.38 -15.70 -8.56
C ALA A 39 7.10 -14.88 -8.31
N SER A 40 7.12 -13.99 -7.32
CA SER A 40 5.99 -13.12 -6.99
C SER A 40 5.69 -12.12 -8.11
N ARG A 41 6.73 -11.54 -8.73
CA ARG A 41 6.58 -10.65 -9.89
C ARG A 41 5.97 -11.35 -11.08
N LYS A 42 6.43 -12.57 -11.38
CA LYS A 42 5.86 -13.39 -12.44
C LYS A 42 4.39 -13.72 -12.16
N TRP A 43 4.09 -14.17 -10.95
CA TRP A 43 2.72 -14.46 -10.55
C TRP A 43 1.82 -13.23 -10.63
N MET A 44 2.28 -12.07 -10.20
CA MET A 44 1.52 -10.82 -10.28
C MET A 44 1.25 -10.40 -11.73
N ALA A 45 2.25 -10.54 -12.61
CA ALA A 45 2.11 -10.26 -14.05
C ALA A 45 1.15 -11.22 -14.77
N GLU A 46 0.98 -12.45 -14.26
CA GLU A 46 -0.01 -13.41 -14.73
C GLU A 46 -1.40 -13.13 -14.15
N LEU A 47 -1.48 -12.79 -12.86
CA LEU A 47 -2.72 -12.55 -12.12
C LEU A 47 -3.49 -11.34 -12.65
N LYS A 48 -2.78 -10.25 -12.99
CA LYS A 48 -3.33 -8.99 -13.54
C LYS A 48 -4.58 -8.53 -12.78
N PRO A 49 -4.47 -8.17 -11.50
CA PRO A 49 -5.61 -7.72 -10.73
C PRO A 49 -6.22 -6.45 -11.34
N ASP A 50 -7.55 -6.34 -11.33
CA ASP A 50 -8.25 -5.12 -11.74
C ASP A 50 -8.13 -4.02 -10.68
N VAL A 51 -7.99 -4.38 -9.40
CA VAL A 51 -7.81 -3.49 -8.25
C VAL A 51 -6.95 -4.20 -7.19
N ALA A 52 -6.07 -3.46 -6.51
CA ALA A 52 -5.35 -3.94 -5.34
C ALA A 52 -5.82 -3.23 -4.06
N ILE A 53 -6.26 -3.97 -3.04
CA ILE A 53 -6.44 -3.43 -1.70
C ILE A 53 -5.11 -3.60 -0.96
N VAL A 54 -4.44 -2.49 -0.63
CA VAL A 54 -3.14 -2.54 0.04
C VAL A 54 -3.33 -2.22 1.52
N VAL A 55 -3.21 -3.27 2.33
CA VAL A 55 -3.22 -3.16 3.80
C VAL A 55 -1.81 -2.87 4.27
N TYR A 56 -1.62 -1.76 4.96
CA TYR A 56 -0.33 -1.31 5.47
C TYR A 56 -0.54 -0.48 6.73
N ASN A 57 0.53 -0.08 7.41
CA ASN A 57 0.47 0.97 8.41
C ASN A 57 1.14 2.22 7.86
N ASP A 58 0.55 3.39 8.12
CA ASP A 58 1.23 4.66 7.95
C ASP A 58 2.35 4.80 9.00
N HIS A 59 3.46 5.42 8.61
CA HIS A 59 4.64 5.59 9.45
C HIS A 59 4.75 7.01 10.03
N ALA A 60 3.61 7.54 10.51
CA ALA A 60 3.45 8.91 10.99
C ALA A 60 3.71 9.96 9.90
N THR A 61 3.24 9.67 8.69
CA THR A 61 3.37 10.52 7.52
C THR A 61 2.05 11.23 7.24
N ALA A 62 1.00 10.48 6.92
CA ALA A 62 -0.34 11.04 6.76
C ALA A 62 -1.09 11.17 8.08
N PHE A 63 -0.79 10.30 9.06
CA PHE A 63 -1.44 10.31 10.37
C PHE A 63 -0.42 10.70 11.46
N SER A 64 -0.42 11.98 11.79
CA SER A 64 0.37 12.51 12.91
C SER A 64 -0.24 12.12 14.26
N LEU A 65 0.33 12.60 15.36
CA LEU A 65 -0.25 12.43 16.70
C LEU A 65 -1.59 13.15 16.90
N GLU A 66 -2.01 13.97 15.95
CA GLU A 66 -3.29 14.69 16.01
C GLU A 66 -4.48 13.77 15.70
N ILE A 67 -4.31 12.80 14.79
CA ILE A 67 -5.36 11.88 14.36
C ILE A 67 -4.76 10.49 14.16
N ILE A 68 -5.17 9.54 15.01
CA ILE A 68 -4.66 8.17 15.02
C ILE A 68 -5.84 7.19 14.81
N PRO A 69 -6.22 6.88 13.57
CA PRO A 69 -7.32 5.97 13.29
C PRO A 69 -6.89 4.51 13.49
N THR A 70 -7.75 3.66 14.06
CA THR A 70 -7.49 2.21 14.14
C THR A 70 -7.45 1.59 12.74
N PHE A 71 -8.47 1.87 11.92
CA PHE A 71 -8.58 1.47 10.52
C PHE A 71 -8.98 2.69 9.69
N ALA A 72 -8.21 2.99 8.65
CA ALA A 72 -8.49 4.11 7.76
C ALA A 72 -8.49 3.64 6.30
N LEU A 73 -9.61 3.83 5.61
CA LEU A 73 -9.78 3.42 4.21
C LEU A 73 -9.70 4.65 3.29
N GLY A 74 -8.75 4.64 2.37
CA GLY A 74 -8.65 5.62 1.30
C GLY A 74 -9.80 5.45 0.30
N CYS A 75 -10.58 6.51 0.11
CA CYS A 75 -11.71 6.57 -0.84
C CYS A 75 -11.51 7.65 -1.92
N ALA A 76 -10.32 8.24 -2.00
CA ALA A 76 -9.96 9.26 -2.99
C ALA A 76 -9.72 8.66 -4.38
N ALA A 77 -9.77 9.50 -5.41
CA ALA A 77 -9.50 9.11 -6.79
C ALA A 77 -7.99 8.94 -7.09
N SER A 78 -7.12 9.57 -6.30
CA SER A 78 -5.66 9.52 -6.49
C SER A 78 -4.94 9.82 -5.19
N TYR A 79 -3.73 9.29 -5.03
CA TYR A 79 -2.86 9.49 -3.86
C TYR A 79 -1.45 9.85 -4.30
N GLN A 80 -0.92 10.94 -3.76
CA GLN A 80 0.46 11.36 -4.02
C GLN A 80 1.44 10.54 -3.17
N PRO A 81 2.60 10.12 -3.70
CA PRO A 81 3.69 9.63 -2.87
C PRO A 81 4.11 10.72 -1.87
N ALA A 82 4.15 10.37 -0.59
CA ALA A 82 4.46 11.33 0.46
C ALA A 82 5.94 11.73 0.46
N ASP A 83 6.22 12.95 0.94
CA ASP A 83 7.57 13.33 1.36
C ASP A 83 7.80 12.87 2.81
N GLU A 84 8.73 11.94 2.98
CA GLU A 84 9.07 11.36 4.29
C GLU A 84 10.28 12.03 4.94
N GLY A 85 10.59 13.26 4.53
CA GLY A 85 11.69 14.10 5.04
C GLY A 85 12.90 14.21 4.10
N TRP A 86 12.85 13.58 2.92
CA TRP A 86 13.95 13.53 1.94
C TRP A 86 13.49 13.78 0.49
N GLY A 87 12.27 14.29 0.32
CA GLY A 87 11.57 14.35 -0.96
C GLY A 87 10.73 13.10 -1.23
N ALA A 88 9.64 13.28 -1.96
CA ALA A 88 8.80 12.17 -2.41
C ALA A 88 9.57 11.21 -3.31
N ARG A 89 9.32 9.90 -3.17
CA ARG A 89 9.91 8.88 -4.06
C ARG A 89 9.51 9.14 -5.51
N PRO A 90 10.40 8.90 -6.49
CA PRO A 90 10.12 9.11 -7.91
C PRO A 90 9.30 7.95 -8.51
N VAL A 91 8.11 7.70 -7.94
CA VAL A 91 7.18 6.66 -8.39
C VAL A 91 5.87 7.30 -8.91
N PRO A 92 5.10 6.61 -9.76
CA PRO A 92 3.85 7.16 -10.27
C PRO A 92 2.84 7.47 -9.16
N VAL A 93 1.99 8.45 -9.43
CA VAL A 93 0.78 8.71 -8.62
C VAL A 93 -0.04 7.42 -8.54
N VAL A 94 -0.57 7.15 -7.35
CA VAL A 94 -1.39 5.97 -7.12
C VAL A 94 -2.84 6.32 -7.45
N GLU A 95 -3.37 5.74 -8.53
CA GLU A 95 -4.78 5.89 -8.87
C GLU A 95 -5.65 5.07 -7.93
N GLY A 96 -6.74 5.67 -7.43
CA GLY A 96 -7.71 5.05 -6.54
C GLY A 96 -8.86 4.38 -7.29
N HIS A 97 -9.70 3.65 -6.56
CA HIS A 97 -10.96 3.11 -7.08
C HIS A 97 -12.15 3.53 -6.20
N PRO A 98 -12.64 4.78 -6.31
CA PRO A 98 -13.63 5.34 -5.39
C PRO A 98 -14.90 4.49 -5.23
N ASP A 99 -15.48 3.99 -6.32
CA ASP A 99 -16.74 3.23 -6.26
C ASP A 99 -16.62 1.97 -5.38
N LEU A 100 -15.54 1.22 -5.55
CA LEU A 100 -15.26 0.03 -4.76
C LEU A 100 -14.86 0.38 -3.32
N ALA A 101 -14.03 1.42 -3.13
CA ALA A 101 -13.64 1.87 -1.79
C ALA A 101 -14.85 2.31 -0.95
N TRP A 102 -15.75 3.10 -1.53
CA TRP A 102 -17.00 3.51 -0.87
C TRP A 102 -17.95 2.34 -0.65
N HIS A 103 -18.00 1.36 -1.55
CA HIS A 103 -18.76 0.14 -1.34
C HIS A 103 -18.22 -0.68 -0.14
N ILE A 104 -16.89 -0.83 -0.04
CA ILE A 104 -16.24 -1.48 1.10
C ILE A 104 -16.53 -0.73 2.39
N ALA A 105 -16.34 0.59 2.41
CA ALA A 105 -16.59 1.44 3.58
C ALA A 105 -18.02 1.24 4.13
N GLN A 106 -19.03 1.34 3.27
CA GLN A 106 -20.42 1.12 3.65
C GLN A 106 -20.65 -0.30 4.20
N SER A 107 -20.09 -1.30 3.52
CA SER A 107 -20.29 -2.70 3.89
C SER A 107 -19.69 -3.02 5.25
N VAL A 108 -18.45 -2.60 5.53
CA VAL A 108 -17.79 -2.92 6.81
C VAL A 108 -18.34 -2.08 7.97
N ILE A 109 -18.77 -0.84 7.72
CA ILE A 109 -19.46 -0.03 8.74
C ILE A 109 -20.80 -0.68 9.12
N LEU A 110 -21.55 -1.19 8.14
CA LEU A 110 -22.78 -1.95 8.40
C LEU A 110 -22.53 -3.32 9.06
N ASP A 111 -21.29 -3.82 8.99
CA ASP A 111 -20.79 -5.00 9.72
C ASP A 111 -20.08 -4.61 11.04
N GLU A 112 -20.42 -3.45 11.58
CA GLU A 112 -19.96 -2.96 12.90
C GLU A 112 -18.43 -2.81 13.03
N PHE A 113 -17.75 -2.43 11.94
CA PHE A 113 -16.40 -1.87 11.99
C PHE A 113 -16.44 -0.34 12.07
N ASP A 114 -15.85 0.21 13.13
CA ASP A 114 -15.61 1.65 13.28
C ASP A 114 -14.48 2.11 12.34
N LEU A 115 -14.83 2.35 11.09
CA LEU A 115 -13.90 2.73 10.02
C LEU A 115 -13.76 4.25 9.89
N THR A 116 -12.53 4.73 9.73
CA THR A 116 -12.27 6.10 9.28
C THR A 116 -12.24 6.15 7.75
N ILE A 117 -13.08 6.99 7.14
CA ILE A 117 -13.06 7.24 5.68
C ILE A 117 -12.10 8.40 5.39
N VAL A 118 -11.17 8.20 4.44
CA VAL A 118 -10.14 9.19 4.11
C VAL A 118 -10.21 9.56 2.64
N ASN A 119 -10.54 10.81 2.34
CA ASN A 119 -10.62 11.35 0.97
C ASN A 119 -9.40 12.20 0.56
N SER A 120 -8.44 12.36 1.46
CA SER A 120 -7.16 13.03 1.20
C SER A 120 -6.08 12.31 1.98
N LEU A 121 -5.15 11.67 1.27
CA LEU A 121 -4.09 10.85 1.85
C LEU A 121 -2.88 10.91 0.93
N GLU A 122 -1.71 11.27 1.47
CA GLU A 122 -0.44 10.96 0.83
C GLU A 122 -0.01 9.57 1.29
N VAL A 123 0.61 8.80 0.39
CA VAL A 123 0.96 7.39 0.63
C VAL A 123 2.47 7.23 0.79
N ASP A 124 2.89 6.66 1.90
CA ASP A 124 4.29 6.49 2.28
C ASP A 124 4.94 5.24 1.66
N HIS A 125 6.16 4.93 2.08
CA HIS A 125 6.88 3.71 1.71
C HIS A 125 6.12 2.43 2.03
N GLY A 126 5.30 2.43 3.08
CA GLY A 126 4.50 1.30 3.53
C GLY A 126 3.55 0.79 2.46
N LEU A 127 3.09 1.67 1.56
CA LEU A 127 2.28 1.34 0.39
C LEU A 127 3.10 1.27 -0.90
N THR A 128 3.97 2.25 -1.16
CA THR A 128 4.65 2.39 -2.47
C THR A 128 5.81 1.40 -2.69
N VAL A 129 6.45 0.90 -1.62
CA VAL A 129 7.50 -0.12 -1.74
C VAL A 129 6.92 -1.47 -2.18
N PRO A 130 5.84 -1.99 -1.56
CA PRO A 130 5.14 -3.17 -2.05
C PRO A 130 4.72 -3.10 -3.52
N LEU A 131 4.23 -1.94 -3.98
CA LEU A 131 3.88 -1.73 -5.39
C LEU A 131 5.12 -1.85 -6.30
N SER A 132 6.24 -1.26 -5.91
CA SER A 132 7.51 -1.35 -6.65
C SER A 132 8.04 -2.78 -6.69
N LEU A 133 7.88 -3.53 -5.60
CA LEU A 133 8.25 -4.93 -5.51
C LEU A 133 7.38 -5.84 -6.38
N ALA A 134 6.07 -5.61 -6.40
CA ALA A 134 5.11 -6.39 -7.17
C ALA A 134 5.13 -6.08 -8.67
N PHE A 135 5.24 -4.80 -9.04
CA PHE A 135 5.01 -4.30 -10.38
C PHE A 135 6.25 -3.69 -11.06
N GLY A 136 7.37 -3.54 -10.35
CA GLY A 136 8.59 -2.93 -10.89
C GLY A 136 8.53 -1.40 -10.89
N GLN A 137 9.09 -0.79 -11.94
CA GLN A 137 9.14 0.67 -12.11
C GLN A 137 8.37 1.08 -13.40
N PRO A 138 7.03 0.92 -13.43
CA PRO A 138 6.24 1.32 -14.60
C PRO A 138 6.03 2.85 -14.63
N ASP A 139 5.67 3.39 -15.79
CA ASP A 139 5.28 4.81 -15.92
C ASP A 139 3.95 5.12 -15.20
N ALA A 140 3.08 4.12 -15.06
CA ALA A 140 1.84 4.15 -14.29
C ALA A 140 1.57 2.78 -13.67
N TRP A 141 0.98 2.74 -12.48
CA TRP A 141 0.63 1.46 -11.85
C TRP A 141 -0.38 0.69 -12.69
N PRO A 142 -0.25 -0.65 -12.80
CA PRO A 142 -1.05 -1.44 -13.75
C PRO A 142 -2.51 -1.62 -13.32
N CYS A 143 -2.86 -1.23 -12.09
CA CYS A 143 -4.22 -1.26 -11.56
C CYS A 143 -4.41 -0.18 -10.49
N PRO A 144 -5.65 0.30 -10.29
CA PRO A 144 -6.01 1.12 -9.14
C PRO A 144 -5.72 0.44 -7.80
N VAL A 145 -5.46 1.26 -6.78
CA VAL A 145 -5.14 0.82 -5.42
C VAL A 145 -6.11 1.45 -4.43
N ILE A 146 -6.57 0.66 -3.47
CA ILE A 146 -7.34 1.11 -2.31
C ILE A 146 -6.46 0.98 -1.07
N PRO A 147 -5.94 2.09 -0.52
CA PRO A 147 -5.16 2.07 0.72
C PRO A 147 -6.05 1.71 1.92
N LEU A 148 -5.62 0.74 2.73
CA LEU A 148 -6.18 0.48 4.06
C LEU A 148 -5.05 0.63 5.08
N ALA A 149 -4.97 1.80 5.71
CA ALA A 149 -4.01 2.07 6.76
C ALA A 149 -4.52 1.52 8.10
N VAL A 150 -3.67 0.77 8.80
CA VAL A 150 -3.96 0.15 10.08
C VAL A 150 -2.99 0.69 11.13
N ASN A 151 -3.49 1.20 12.24
CA ASN A 151 -2.62 1.68 13.31
C ASN A 151 -1.90 0.50 14.00
N VAL A 152 -0.58 0.49 13.87
CA VAL A 152 0.33 -0.36 14.63
C VAL A 152 1.49 0.44 15.24
N VAL A 153 1.43 1.76 15.16
CA VAL A 153 2.46 2.68 15.66
C VAL A 153 2.16 3.06 17.12
N GLN A 154 0.93 3.49 17.39
CA GLN A 154 0.53 3.93 18.73
C GLN A 154 -0.29 2.84 19.42
N PHE A 155 0.12 2.45 20.62
CA PHE A 155 -0.60 1.44 21.40
C PHE A 155 -1.89 2.04 22.02
N PRO A 156 -3.02 1.28 22.06
CA PRO A 156 -3.18 -0.09 21.57
C PRO A 156 -3.49 -0.21 20.06
N PRO A 157 -2.83 -1.13 19.31
CA PRO A 157 -3.27 -1.54 17.99
C PRO A 157 -4.51 -2.45 18.07
N PRO A 158 -5.21 -2.72 16.95
CA PRO A 158 -6.24 -3.76 16.93
C PRO A 158 -5.61 -5.12 17.29
N THR A 159 -6.42 -5.99 17.92
CA THR A 159 -5.97 -7.35 18.22
C THR A 159 -5.88 -8.17 16.94
N GLY A 160 -5.06 -9.22 16.94
CA GLY A 160 -4.97 -10.13 15.79
C GLY A 160 -6.27 -10.90 15.48
N HIS A 161 -7.26 -10.92 16.38
CA HIS A 161 -8.60 -11.44 16.09
C HIS A 161 -9.50 -10.41 15.39
N ARG A 162 -9.24 -9.12 15.58
CA ARG A 162 -10.01 -8.04 14.94
C ARG A 162 -9.55 -7.80 13.50
N CYS A 163 -8.29 -8.13 13.18
CA CYS A 163 -7.74 -8.17 11.83
C CYS A 163 -8.14 -9.47 11.13
#